data_AF-A0A7V5K3B3-F1
#
_entry.id   AF-A0A7V5K3B3-F1
#
_cell.length_a   1.000
_cell.length_b   1.000
_cell.length_c   1.000
_cell.angle_alpha   90.00
_cell.angle_beta   90.00
_cell.angle_gamma   90.00
#
_symmetry.space_group_name_H-M   'P 1'
#
loop_
_entity.id
_entity.type
_entity.pdbx_description
1 polymer ?
#
loop_
_entity_poly.entity_id
_entity_poly.type
_entity_poly.pdbx_seq_one_letter_code
_entity_poly.pdbx_strand_id
1 'polypeptide(L)'
;MSDHVGIIRQAVIEGKHREVEELVQRAIEEGVDLHRLIQEGMIEAMDVVGKRFAEGLIFVPEMLVSAVTMKKGLELIKPLLKGDGKS
;
A
#
# COMPACT_ATOMS: atom_id res chain seq x y z
N MET A 1 -15.43 10.51 7.32
CA MET A 1 -14.12 9.91 7.60
C MET A 1 -13.67 9.25 6.32
N SER A 2 -12.59 9.73 5.71
CA SER A 2 -12.02 9.13 4.51
C SER A 2 -11.31 7.84 4.91
N ASP A 3 -11.70 6.71 4.30
CA ASP A 3 -11.04 5.41 4.54
C ASP A 3 -9.75 5.31 3.72
N HIS A 4 -8.70 5.99 4.17
CA HIS A 4 -7.40 5.99 3.49
C HIS A 4 -6.81 4.60 3.34
N VAL A 5 -6.94 3.76 4.37
CA VAL A 5 -6.43 2.39 4.38
C VAL A 5 -7.09 1.57 3.28
N GLY A 6 -8.42 1.60 3.19
CA GLY A 6 -9.16 0.91 2.13
C GLY A 6 -8.83 1.43 0.72
N ILE A 7 -8.69 2.74 0.55
CA ILE A 7 -8.33 3.35 -0.74
C ILE A 7 -6.93 2.93 -1.19
N ILE A 8 -5.95 2.98 -0.29
CA ILE A 8 -4.56 2.58 -0.59
C ILE A 8 -4.49 1.08 -0.85
N ARG A 9 -5.23 0.26 -0.09
CA ARG A 9 -5.35 -1.18 -0.33
C ARG A 9 -5.83 -1.46 -1.74
N GLN A 10 -6.89 -0.79 -2.18
CA GLN A 10 -7.42 -0.97 -3.52
C GLN A 10 -6.41 -0.49 -4.59
N ALA A 11 -5.73 0.63 -4.35
CA ALA A 11 -4.70 1.12 -5.26
C ALA A 11 -3.56 0.11 -5.45
N VAL A 12 -3.12 -0.57 -4.39
CA VAL A 12 -2.11 -1.64 -4.46
C VAL A 12 -2.64 -2.85 -5.23
N ILE A 13 -3.86 -3.30 -4.94
CA ILE A 13 -4.50 -4.43 -5.64
C ILE A 13 -4.67 -4.18 -7.15
N GLU A 14 -4.96 -2.95 -7.54
CA GLU A 14 -5.17 -2.54 -8.93
C GLU A 14 -3.88 -2.09 -9.64
N GLY A 15 -2.75 -2.03 -8.93
CA GLY A 15 -1.48 -1.60 -9.51
C GLY A 15 -1.40 -0.11 -9.88
N LYS A 16 -2.14 0.75 -9.15
CA LYS A 16 -2.21 2.21 -9.36
C LYS A 16 -0.97 2.96 -8.84
N HIS A 17 0.21 2.55 -9.32
CA HIS A 17 1.53 3.09 -8.95
C HIS A 17 1.74 4.59 -9.19
N ARG A 18 0.89 5.24 -9.99
CA ARG A 18 0.91 6.70 -10.20
C ARG A 18 0.12 7.46 -9.13
N GLU A 19 -0.89 6.83 -8.55
CA GLU A 19 -1.80 7.45 -7.57
C GLU A 19 -1.38 7.12 -6.13
N VAL A 20 -0.75 5.95 -5.91
CA VAL A 20 -0.41 5.46 -4.55
C VAL A 20 0.46 6.42 -3.76
N GLU A 21 1.38 7.14 -4.41
CA GLU A 21 2.28 8.08 -3.74
C GLU A 21 1.50 9.26 -3.14
N GLU A 22 0.58 9.85 -3.92
CA GLU A 22 -0.29 10.93 -3.43
C GLU A 22 -1.26 10.45 -2.35
N LEU A 23 -1.82 9.25 -2.50
CA LEU A 23 -2.74 8.67 -1.51
C LEU A 23 -2.05 8.43 -0.16
N VAL A 24 -0.86 7.83 -0.19
CA VAL A 24 -0.05 7.58 1.02
C VAL A 24 0.38 8.90 1.66
N GLN A 25 0.80 9.88 0.85
CA GLN A 25 1.17 11.21 1.34
C GLN A 25 0.01 11.88 2.09
N ARG A 26 -1.21 11.85 1.53
CA ARG A 26 -2.41 12.39 2.20
C ARG A 26 -2.75 11.63 3.48
N ALA A 27 -2.63 10.31 3.48
CA ALA A 27 -2.85 9.50 4.67
C ALA A 27 -1.87 9.88 5.80
N ILE A 28 -0.60 10.12 5.46
CA ILE A 28 0.42 10.60 6.41
C ILE A 28 0.04 11.98 6.96
N GLU A 29 -0.34 12.93 6.08
CA GLU A 29 -0.71 14.30 6.46
C GLU A 29 -1.96 14.35 7.35
N GLU A 30 -2.91 13.44 7.14
CA GLU A 30 -4.12 13.30 7.95
C GLU A 30 -3.90 12.49 9.25
N GLY A 31 -2.66 12.08 9.53
CA GLY A 31 -2.30 11.40 10.78
C GLY A 31 -2.82 9.95 10.87
N VAL A 32 -2.98 9.28 9.72
CA VAL A 32 -3.33 7.86 9.69
C VAL A 32 -2.20 7.05 10.34
N ASP A 33 -2.55 6.09 11.18
CA ASP A 33 -1.61 5.16 11.79
C ASP A 33 -0.82 4.40 10.70
N LEU A 34 0.51 4.57 10.69
CA LEU A 34 1.41 4.00 9.69
C LEU A 34 1.50 2.48 9.80
N HIS A 35 1.45 1.93 11.01
CA HIS A 35 1.45 0.47 11.22
C HIS A 35 0.18 -0.13 10.63
N ARG A 36 -0.97 0.49 10.91
CA ARG A 36 -2.26 0.11 10.33
C ARG A 36 -2.23 0.19 8.81
N LEU A 37 -1.70 1.29 8.26
CA LEU A 37 -1.60 1.47 6.81
C LEU A 37 -0.73 0.40 6.13
N ILE A 38 0.37 -0.02 6.79
CA ILE A 38 1.21 -1.11 6.29
C ILE A 38 0.48 -2.45 6.38
N GLN A 39 -0.06 -2.80 7.54
CA GLN A 39 -0.67 -4.11 7.78
C GLN A 39 -1.97 -4.29 7.00
N GLU A 40 -2.97 -3.45 7.26
CA GLU A 40 -4.31 -3.54 6.65
C GLU A 40 -4.34 -2.98 5.22
N GLY A 41 -3.49 -1.99 4.92
CA GLY A 41 -3.47 -1.35 3.61
C GLY A 41 -2.62 -2.10 2.59
N MET A 42 -1.37 -2.39 2.92
CA MET A 42 -0.39 -2.86 1.93
C MET A 42 -0.16 -4.37 1.97
N ILE A 43 -0.06 -4.98 3.16
CA ILE A 43 0.18 -6.43 3.29
C ILE A 43 -1.07 -7.21 2.88
N GLU A 44 -2.25 -6.86 3.42
CA GLU A 44 -3.51 -7.49 3.00
C GLU A 44 -3.77 -7.33 1.49
N ALA A 45 -3.39 -6.20 0.90
CA ALA A 45 -3.50 -6.01 -0.55
C ALA A 45 -2.67 -7.06 -1.32
N MET A 46 -1.44 -7.31 -0.88
CA MET A 46 -0.58 -8.32 -1.51
C MET A 46 -1.08 -9.75 -1.29
N ASP A 47 -1.72 -10.05 -0.17
CA ASP A 47 -2.38 -11.35 0.04
C ASP A 47 -3.51 -11.56 -0.98
N VAL A 48 -4.31 -10.53 -1.25
CA VAL A 48 -5.35 -10.56 -2.28
C VAL A 48 -4.75 -10.75 -3.68
N VAL A 49 -3.69 -10.02 -4.01
CA VAL A 49 -2.97 -10.16 -5.29
C VAL A 49 -2.42 -11.57 -5.45
N GLY A 50 -1.79 -12.12 -4.40
CA GLY A 50 -1.25 -13.48 -4.38
C GLY A 50 -2.35 -14.53 -4.59
N LYS A 51 -3.50 -14.36 -3.94
CA LYS A 51 -4.66 -15.23 -4.14
C LYS A 51 -5.18 -15.18 -5.59
N ARG A 52 -5.33 -13.98 -6.16
CA ARG A 52 -5.75 -13.80 -7.55
C ARG A 52 -4.79 -14.46 -8.54
N PHE A 53 -3.48 -14.37 -8.27
CA PHE A 53 -2.47 -15.04 -9.08
C PHE A 53 -2.59 -16.57 -8.97
N ALA A 54 -2.75 -17.11 -7.76
CA ALA A 54 -2.93 -18.54 -7.53
C ALA A 54 -4.21 -19.10 -8.18
N GLU A 55 -5.26 -18.29 -8.25
CA GLU A 55 -6.53 -18.61 -8.91
C GLU A 55 -6.49 -18.42 -10.44
N GLY A 56 -5.38 -17.93 -11.00
CA GLY A 56 -5.24 -17.68 -12.44
C GLY A 56 -6.02 -16.46 -12.94
N LEU A 57 -6.43 -15.56 -12.05
CA LEU A 57 -7.18 -14.34 -12.38
C LEU A 57 -6.28 -13.20 -12.88
N ILE A 58 -5.00 -13.21 -12.50
CA ILE A 58 -3.98 -12.26 -12.94
C ILE A 58 -2.70 -13.00 -13.31
N PHE A 59 -1.84 -12.38 -14.11
CA PHE A 59 -0.55 -12.94 -14.49
C PHE A 59 0.60 -12.24 -13.76
N VAL A 60 1.82 -12.71 -14.05
CA VAL A 60 3.05 -12.17 -13.45
C VAL A 60 3.20 -10.66 -13.67
N PRO A 61 2.92 -10.08 -14.87
CA PRO A 61 3.03 -8.64 -15.07
C PRO A 61 2.15 -7.82 -14.10
N GLU A 62 0.89 -8.19 -13.90
CA GLU A 62 -0.04 -7.51 -13.01
C GLU A 62 0.40 -7.62 -11.55
N MET A 63 0.88 -8.79 -11.14
CA MET A 63 1.46 -8.99 -9.81
C MET A 63 2.69 -8.10 -9.59
N LEU A 64 3.58 -7.97 -10.60
CA LEU A 64 4.75 -7.09 -10.52
C LEU A 64 4.34 -5.62 -10.40
N VAL A 65 3.31 -5.17 -11.13
CA VAL A 65 2.81 -3.78 -11.00
C VAL A 65 2.26 -3.54 -9.59
N SER A 66 1.54 -4.50 -9.02
CA SER A 66 1.04 -4.41 -7.63
C SER A 66 2.19 -4.30 -6.63
N ALA A 67 3.24 -5.12 -6.78
CA ALA A 67 4.44 -5.06 -5.96
C ALA A 67 5.20 -3.74 -6.09
N VAL A 68 5.30 -3.19 -7.30
CA VAL A 68 5.90 -1.85 -7.55
C VAL A 68 5.06 -0.75 -6.88
N THR A 69 3.74 -0.86 -6.94
CA THR A 69 2.79 0.06 -6.30
C THR A 69 2.98 0.08 -4.79
N MET A 70 3.00 -1.10 -4.15
CA MET A 70 3.30 -1.23 -2.72
C MET A 70 4.67 -0.63 -2.38
N LYS A 71 5.71 -0.96 -3.15
CA LYS A 71 7.07 -0.46 -2.90
C LYS A 71 7.11 1.07 -2.87
N LYS A 72 6.49 1.74 -3.85
CA LYS A 72 6.40 3.21 -3.90
C LYS A 72 5.75 3.80 -2.66
N GLY A 73 4.64 3.23 -2.20
CA GLY A 73 4.00 3.65 -0.96
C GLY A 73 4.90 3.47 0.27
N LEU A 74 5.60 2.34 0.36
CA LEU A 74 6.52 2.07 1.48
C LEU A 74 7.74 3.01 1.51
N GLU A 75 8.25 3.47 0.36
CA GLU A 75 9.37 4.43 0.34
C GLU A 75 9.02 5.76 1.03
N LEU A 76 7.74 6.16 1.04
CA LEU A 76 7.27 7.34 1.79
C LEU A 76 7.17 7.08 3.30
N ILE A 77 6.77 5.87 3.68
CA ILE A 77 6.53 5.50 5.09
C ILE A 77 7.84 5.17 5.83
N LYS A 78 8.79 4.50 5.17
CA LYS A 78 10.08 4.08 5.74
C LYS A 78 10.84 5.17 6.52
N PRO A 79 11.01 6.41 6.02
CA PRO A 79 11.72 7.44 6.78
C PRO A 79 10.97 7.87 8.05
N LEU A 80 9.64 7.80 8.07
CA LEU A 80 8.81 8.20 9.20
C LEU A 80 8.88 7.19 10.35
N LEU A 81 8.92 5.89 10.03
CA LEU A 81 9.10 4.83 11.04
C LEU A 81 10.44 4.90 11.76
N LYS A 82 11.48 5.45 11.12
CA LYS A 82 12.78 5.69 11.78
C LYS A 82 12.74 6.92 12.69
N GLY A 83 11.77 7.80 12.50
CA GLY A 83 11.50 8.96 13.36
C GLY A 83 10.83 8.58 14.68
N ASP A 84 10.04 7.50 14.70
CA ASP A 84 9.34 6.98 15.89
C ASP A 84 10.26 6.26 16.90
N GLY A 85 11.57 6.23 16.65
CA GLY A 85 12.57 5.64 17.54
C GLY A 85 13.13 6.57 18.63
N LYS A 86 12.55 7.75 18.88
CA LYS A 86 13.02 8.66 19.94
C LYS A 86 11.87 9.33 20.69
N SER A 87 11.44 8.70 21.78
CA SER A 87 11.01 9.35 23.03
C SER A 87 11.15 8.36 24.17
#